data_AF-A0A3D6BQG0-F1
#
_entry.id   AF-A0A3D6BQG0-F1
#
_cell.length_a   1.000
_cell.length_b   1.000
_cell.length_c   1.000
_cell.angle_alpha   90.00
_cell.angle_beta   90.00
_cell.angle_gamma   90.00
#
_symmetry.space_group_name_H-M   'P 1'
#
loop_
_entity.id
_entity.type
_entity.pdbx_description
1 polymer ?
#
loop_
_entity_poly.entity_id
_entity_poly.type
_entity_poly.pdbx_seq_one_letter_code
_entity_poly.pdbx_strand_id
1 'polypeptide(L)'
;VVLAAVFGAFSGVLGTAISASQNNLSTGPVIVIIASVFVIFSFIFSPSRGLLFRQIRFIANRRDLELQKTLAFMYHIAETHEDISHPHTIKILNNFQGYTRKTLQKLVDKNYVTLDGTMWSLTEKGFETAANLYNQQAIKDE
;
A
#
# COMPACT_ATOMS: atom_id res chain seq x y z
N VAL A 1 15.82 -7.79 -23.37
CA VAL A 1 16.85 -8.64 -24.01
C VAL A 1 18.21 -8.55 -23.32
N VAL A 2 18.79 -7.35 -23.13
CA VAL A 2 20.12 -7.19 -22.48
C VAL A 2 20.22 -7.85 -21.11
N LEU A 3 19.23 -7.64 -20.23
CA LEU A 3 19.24 -8.21 -18.88
C LEU A 3 19.20 -9.75 -18.88
N ALA A 4 18.44 -10.34 -19.81
CA ALA A 4 18.36 -11.80 -19.96
C ALA A 4 19.69 -12.38 -20.46
N ALA A 5 20.38 -11.67 -21.36
CA ALA A 5 21.71 -12.07 -21.82
C ALA A 5 22.76 -12.03 -20.69
N VAL A 6 22.73 -10.98 -19.84
CA VAL A 6 23.62 -10.88 -18.68
C VAL A 6 23.38 -12.03 -17.69
N PHE A 7 22.12 -12.33 -17.34
CA PHE A 7 21.81 -13.44 -16.43
C PHE A 7 22.21 -14.80 -17.02
N GLY A 8 22.01 -15.03 -18.32
CA GLY A 8 22.43 -16.27 -18.99
C GLY A 8 23.96 -16.43 -19.04
N ALA A 9 24.70 -15.36 -19.28
CA ALA A 9 26.17 -15.38 -19.24
C ALA A 9 26.69 -15.66 -17.83
N PHE A 10 26.13 -15.00 -16.81
CA PHE A 10 26.53 -15.21 -15.41
C PHE A 10 26.19 -16.62 -14.92
N SER A 11 25.01 -17.16 -15.23
CA SER A 11 24.63 -18.52 -14.83
C SER A 11 25.49 -19.58 -15.50
N GLY A 12 25.88 -19.37 -16.76
CA GLY A 12 26.85 -20.19 -17.46
C GLY A 12 28.22 -20.18 -16.77
N VAL A 13 28.83 -19.01 -16.59
CA VAL A 13 30.17 -18.89 -15.97
C VAL A 13 30.19 -19.49 -14.56
N LEU A 14 29.22 -19.15 -13.71
CA LEU A 14 29.13 -19.67 -12.35
C LEU A 14 28.85 -21.17 -12.31
N GLY A 15 27.94 -21.67 -13.16
CA GLY A 15 27.60 -23.09 -13.19
C GLY A 15 28.76 -23.96 -13.67
N THR A 16 29.53 -23.49 -14.65
CA THR A 16 30.73 -24.19 -15.12
C THR A 16 31.83 -24.17 -14.05
N ALA A 17 32.06 -23.03 -13.39
CA ALA A 17 33.07 -22.93 -12.33
C ALA A 17 32.77 -23.84 -11.13
N ILE A 18 31.51 -23.87 -10.67
CA ILE A 18 31.09 -24.72 -9.55
C ILE A 18 31.15 -26.20 -9.94
N SER A 19 30.68 -26.54 -11.13
CA SER A 19 30.67 -27.93 -11.62
C SER A 19 32.09 -28.47 -11.85
N ALA A 20 33.04 -27.64 -12.26
CA ALA A 20 34.44 -28.04 -12.44
C ALA A 20 35.18 -28.24 -11.11
N SER A 21 34.72 -27.64 -10.01
CA SER A 21 35.33 -27.74 -8.69
C SER A 21 34.85 -28.95 -7.87
N GLN A 22 33.84 -29.68 -8.34
CA GLN A 22 33.21 -30.80 -7.63
C GLN A 22 33.15 -32.04 -8.53
N ASN A 23 33.70 -33.16 -8.06
CA ASN A 23 33.62 -34.43 -8.78
C ASN A 23 32.16 -34.93 -8.82
N ASN A 24 31.71 -35.38 -10.00
CA ASN A 24 30.38 -35.94 -10.28
C ASN A 24 29.20 -34.95 -10.40
N LEU A 25 29.41 -33.65 -10.57
CA LEU A 25 28.34 -32.72 -10.97
C LEU A 25 28.33 -32.51 -12.49
N SER A 26 27.18 -32.73 -13.12
CA SER A 26 26.97 -32.41 -14.55
C SER A 26 26.70 -30.91 -14.71
N THR A 27 27.43 -30.26 -15.62
CA THR A 27 27.37 -28.81 -15.87
C THR A 27 25.97 -28.34 -16.28
N GLY A 28 25.23 -29.16 -17.04
CA GLY A 28 23.87 -28.85 -17.50
C GLY A 28 22.89 -28.60 -16.34
N PRO A 29 22.64 -29.61 -15.48
CA PRO A 29 21.76 -29.44 -14.31
C PRO A 29 22.17 -28.30 -13.38
N VAL A 30 23.47 -28.09 -13.15
CA VAL A 30 23.97 -27.02 -12.26
C VAL A 30 23.65 -25.63 -12.82
N ILE A 31 23.86 -25.40 -14.12
CA ILE A 31 23.51 -24.12 -14.76
C ILE A 31 22.01 -23.84 -14.65
N VAL A 32 21.15 -24.85 -14.85
CA VAL A 32 19.69 -24.71 -14.75
C VAL A 32 19.27 -24.33 -13.34
N ILE A 33 19.86 -24.93 -12.30
CA ILE A 33 19.56 -24.61 -10.90
C ILE A 33 19.94 -23.15 -10.60
N ILE A 34 21.14 -22.72 -11.00
CA ILE A 34 21.61 -21.34 -10.77
C ILE A 34 20.71 -20.34 -11.51
N ALA A 35 20.41 -20.59 -12.79
CA ALA A 35 19.51 -19.75 -13.57
C ALA A 35 18.11 -19.68 -12.94
N SER A 36 17.60 -20.79 -12.40
CA SER A 36 16.30 -20.85 -11.72
C SER A 36 16.29 -20.00 -10.45
N VAL A 37 17.37 -20.01 -9.66
CA VAL A 37 17.50 -19.14 -8.47
C VAL A 37 17.45 -17.66 -8.88
N PHE A 38 18.18 -17.25 -9.93
CA PHE A 38 18.12 -15.89 -10.44
C PHE A 38 16.73 -15.51 -10.94
N VAL A 39 16.03 -16.41 -11.64
CA VAL A 39 14.67 -16.18 -12.12
C VAL A 39 13.69 -16.02 -10.96
N ILE A 40 13.75 -16.89 -9.94
CA ILE A 40 12.90 -16.81 -8.74
C ILE A 40 13.17 -15.50 -8.01
N PHE A 41 14.44 -15.17 -7.79
CA PHE A 41 14.83 -13.91 -7.14
C PHE A 41 14.31 -12.70 -7.94
N SER A 42 14.57 -12.66 -9.25
CA SER A 42 14.08 -11.60 -10.13
C SER A 42 12.55 -11.50 -10.13
N PHE A 43 11.84 -12.62 -10.02
CA PHE A 43 10.38 -12.65 -9.96
C PHE A 43 9.87 -12.07 -8.63
N ILE A 44 10.44 -12.48 -7.50
CA ILE A 44 10.08 -11.98 -6.16
C ILE A 44 10.31 -10.46 -6.07
N PHE A 45 11.47 -9.99 -6.55
CA PHE A 45 11.87 -8.59 -6.50
C PHE A 45 11.41 -7.76 -7.70
N SER A 46 10.61 -8.31 -8.62
CA SER A 46 10.10 -7.53 -9.76
C SER A 46 9.06 -6.50 -9.29
N PRO A 47 9.23 -5.19 -9.53
CA PRO A 47 8.29 -4.17 -9.05
C PRO A 47 6.91 -4.20 -9.75
N SER A 48 6.87 -4.58 -11.03
CA SER A 48 5.63 -4.61 -11.82
C SER A 48 4.88 -5.93 -11.69
N ARG A 49 5.59 -7.07 -11.65
CA ARG A 49 5.01 -8.42 -11.68
C ARG A 49 5.29 -9.27 -10.44
N GLY A 50 6.14 -8.79 -9.52
CA GLY A 50 6.55 -9.53 -8.35
C GLY A 50 5.51 -9.50 -7.24
N LEU A 51 5.43 -10.62 -6.53
CA LEU A 51 4.47 -10.82 -5.44
C LEU A 51 4.71 -9.85 -4.27
N LEU A 52 5.98 -9.54 -3.99
CA LEU A 52 6.36 -8.73 -2.83
C LEU A 52 5.90 -7.27 -2.98
N PHE A 53 6.18 -6.65 -4.13
CA PHE A 53 5.73 -5.29 -4.43
C PHE A 53 4.23 -5.18 -4.64
N ARG A 54 3.57 -6.25 -5.13
CA ARG A 54 2.11 -6.32 -5.18
C ARG A 54 1.52 -6.29 -3.77
N GLN A 55 2.07 -7.07 -2.84
CA GLN A 55 1.60 -7.12 -1.46
C GLN A 55 1.80 -5.79 -0.73
N ILE A 56 2.97 -5.17 -0.89
CA ILE A 56 3.25 -3.84 -0.30
C ILE A 56 2.25 -2.80 -0.81
N ARG A 57 2.02 -2.74 -2.13
CA ARG A 57 1.04 -1.82 -2.72
C ARG A 57 -0.38 -2.10 -2.23
N PHE A 58 -0.75 -3.37 -2.10
CA PHE A 58 -2.07 -3.75 -1.60
C PHE A 58 -2.29 -3.28 -0.16
N ILE A 59 -1.29 -3.46 0.71
CA ILE A 59 -1.34 -2.97 2.10
C ILE A 59 -1.39 -1.44 2.12
N ALA A 60 -0.58 -0.76 1.31
CA ALA A 60 -0.59 0.70 1.23
C ALA A 60 -1.96 1.23 0.77
N ASN A 61 -2.53 0.67 -0.30
CA ASN A 61 -3.85 1.04 -0.81
C ASN A 61 -4.96 0.77 0.20
N ARG A 62 -4.92 -0.36 0.92
CA ARG A 62 -5.90 -0.64 1.98
C ARG A 62 -5.88 0.43 3.07
N ARG A 63 -4.69 0.84 3.51
CA ARG A 63 -4.53 1.87 4.54
C ARG A 63 -4.97 3.26 4.07
N ASP A 64 -4.76 3.56 2.79
CA ASP A 64 -5.24 4.81 2.20
C ASP A 64 -6.77 4.82 2.08
N LEU A 65 -7.35 3.68 1.68
CA LEU A 65 -8.80 3.50 1.62
C LEU A 65 -9.46 3.64 3.00
N GLU A 66 -8.87 3.06 4.06
CA GLU A 66 -9.35 3.22 5.44
C GLU A 66 -9.34 4.69 5.88
N LEU A 67 -8.31 5.46 5.48
CA LEU A 67 -8.22 6.89 5.75
C LEU A 67 -9.33 7.66 5.03
N GLN A 68 -9.53 7.42 3.73
CA GLN A 68 -10.58 8.07 2.96
C GLN A 68 -11.98 7.73 3.49
N LYS A 69 -12.22 6.46 3.83
CA LYS A 69 -13.49 6.01 4.42
C LYS A 69 -13.78 6.67 5.77
N THR A 70 -12.77 6.80 6.62
CA THR A 70 -12.89 7.50 7.91
C THR A 70 -13.24 8.97 7.68
N LEU A 71 -12.56 9.64 6.75
CA LEU A 71 -12.81 11.03 6.42
C LEU A 71 -14.22 11.25 5.82
N ALA A 72 -14.67 10.36 4.92
CA ALA A 72 -16.02 10.40 4.37
C ALA A 72 -17.11 10.18 5.44
N PHE A 73 -16.85 9.29 6.40
CA PHE A 73 -17.75 9.10 7.54
C PHE A 73 -17.83 10.35 8.43
N MET A 74 -16.69 11.00 8.68
CA MET A 74 -16.64 12.27 9.43
C MET A 74 -17.39 13.39 8.70
N TYR A 75 -17.29 13.45 7.37
CA TYR A 75 -18.05 14.38 6.54
C TYR A 75 -19.56 14.18 6.67
N HIS A 76 -20.04 12.94 6.57
CA HIS A 76 -21.47 12.64 6.70
C HIS A 76 -22.04 13.11 8.05
N ILE A 77 -21.26 13.01 9.12
CA ILE A 77 -21.64 13.52 10.44
C ILE A 77 -21.68 15.06 10.44
N ALA A 78 -20.64 15.71 9.89
CA ALA A 78 -20.52 17.17 9.90
C ALA A 78 -21.51 17.88 8.96
N GLU A 79 -21.86 17.28 7.82
CA GLU A 79 -22.82 17.81 6.84
C GLU A 79 -24.24 17.97 7.43
N THR A 80 -24.55 17.25 8.50
CA THR A 80 -25.83 17.36 9.22
C THR A 80 -25.93 18.64 10.07
N HIS A 81 -24.87 19.43 10.16
CA HIS A 81 -24.79 20.64 10.97
C HIS A 81 -24.53 21.89 10.12
N GLU A 82 -25.02 23.05 10.55
CA GLU A 82 -24.73 24.33 9.89
C GLU A 82 -23.24 24.73 10.02
N ASP A 83 -22.59 24.31 11.11
CA ASP A 83 -21.16 24.52 11.36
C ASP A 83 -20.36 23.25 11.07
N ILE A 84 -19.54 23.30 10.01
CA ILE A 84 -18.67 22.20 9.57
C ILE A 84 -17.58 21.85 10.60
N SER A 85 -17.23 22.80 11.46
CA SER A 85 -16.20 22.66 12.51
C SER A 85 -16.81 22.33 13.87
N HIS A 86 -18.09 21.97 13.91
CA HIS A 86 -18.73 21.48 15.14
C HIS A 86 -17.91 20.32 15.75
N PRO A 87 -17.55 20.38 17.04
CA PRO A 87 -16.77 19.32 17.67
C PRO A 87 -17.60 18.05 17.94
N HIS A 88 -17.09 16.89 17.53
CA HIS A 88 -17.68 15.57 17.79
C HIS A 88 -16.75 14.69 18.63
N THR A 89 -17.31 13.83 19.47
CA THR A 89 -16.50 12.93 20.30
C THR A 89 -15.86 11.81 19.46
N ILE A 90 -14.59 11.52 19.71
CA ILE A 90 -13.84 10.41 19.06
C ILE A 90 -14.54 9.05 19.23
N LYS A 91 -15.29 8.86 20.32
CA LYS A 91 -16.06 7.64 20.61
C LYS A 91 -17.05 7.27 19.49
N ILE A 92 -17.57 8.25 18.74
CA ILE A 92 -18.48 7.99 17.61
C ILE A 92 -17.77 7.17 16.52
N LEU A 93 -16.46 7.35 16.36
CA LEU A 93 -15.65 6.62 15.38
C LEU A 93 -15.34 5.18 15.80
N ASN A 94 -15.53 4.80 17.07
CA ASN A 94 -15.19 3.45 17.55
C ASN A 94 -16.05 2.36 16.89
N ASN A 95 -17.26 2.70 16.44
CA ASN A 95 -18.16 1.76 15.77
C ASN A 95 -17.86 1.64 14.26
N PHE A 96 -16.95 2.43 13.72
CA PHE A 96 -16.61 2.43 12.30
C PHE A 96 -15.46 1.45 11.97
N GLN A 97 -15.74 0.47 11.12
CA GLN A 97 -14.73 -0.46 10.62
C GLN A 97 -13.71 0.26 9.73
N GLY A 98 -12.45 0.32 10.18
CA GLY A 98 -11.35 1.03 9.50
C GLY A 98 -10.85 2.28 10.25
N TYR A 99 -11.55 2.71 11.30
CA TYR A 99 -11.03 3.72 12.22
C TYR A 99 -9.91 3.13 13.08
N THR A 100 -8.78 3.82 13.14
CA THR A 100 -7.72 3.59 14.12
C THR A 100 -7.17 4.91 14.62
N ARG A 101 -6.57 4.93 15.81
CA ARG A 101 -5.84 6.12 16.31
C ARG A 101 -4.78 6.61 15.33
N LYS A 102 -4.13 5.69 14.60
CA LYS A 102 -3.14 6.03 13.57
C LYS A 102 -3.78 6.70 12.36
N THR A 103 -4.98 6.28 11.97
CA THR A 103 -5.74 6.89 10.87
C THR A 103 -6.13 8.31 11.24
N LEU A 104 -6.64 8.52 12.46
CA LEU A 104 -7.00 9.84 12.97
C LEU A 104 -5.78 10.76 13.05
N GLN A 105 -4.66 10.28 13.60
CA GLN A 105 -3.42 11.07 13.63
C GLN A 105 -2.99 11.50 12.22
N LYS A 106 -3.07 10.60 11.23
CA LYS A 106 -2.75 10.96 9.83
C LYS A 106 -3.68 12.02 9.24
N LEU A 107 -4.96 12.04 9.64
CA LEU A 107 -5.90 13.07 9.20
C LEU A 107 -5.55 14.44 9.81
N VAL A 108 -5.07 14.44 11.06
CA VAL A 108 -4.53 15.64 11.72
C VAL A 108 -3.25 16.11 11.04
N ASP A 109 -2.31 15.20 10.78
CA ASP A 109 -1.05 15.52 10.09
C ASP A 109 -1.28 16.10 8.68
N LYS A 110 -2.39 15.72 8.02
CA LYS A 110 -2.82 16.25 6.71
C LYS A 110 -3.58 17.58 6.80
N ASN A 111 -3.85 18.05 8.01
CA ASN A 111 -4.69 19.21 8.32
C ASN A 111 -6.14 19.07 7.82
N TYR A 112 -6.70 17.86 7.89
CA TYR A 112 -8.11 17.59 7.56
C TYR A 112 -9.01 17.62 8.78
N VAL A 113 -8.45 17.32 9.95
CA VAL A 113 -9.16 17.22 11.22
C VAL A 113 -8.34 17.94 12.27
N THR A 114 -8.98 18.67 13.17
CA THR A 114 -8.36 19.16 14.41
C THR A 114 -8.80 18.30 15.58
N LEU A 115 -7.91 18.14 16.57
CA LEU A 115 -8.20 17.42 17.81
C LEU A 115 -8.08 18.38 18.99
N ASP A 116 -9.13 18.43 19.79
CA ASP A 116 -9.14 19.10 21.09
C ASP A 116 -9.58 18.10 22.16
N GLY A 117 -8.59 17.55 22.89
CA GLY A 117 -8.80 16.50 23.88
C GLY A 117 -9.43 15.23 23.28
N THR A 118 -10.71 14.99 23.59
CA THR A 118 -11.47 13.84 23.07
C THR A 118 -12.45 14.21 21.94
N MET A 119 -12.37 15.46 21.48
CA MET A 119 -13.22 15.99 20.43
C MET A 119 -12.40 16.14 19.15
N TRP A 120 -13.04 15.89 18.02
CA TRP A 120 -12.51 16.13 16.70
C TRP A 120 -13.44 17.09 15.96
N SER A 121 -12.89 17.92 15.08
CA SER A 121 -13.67 18.74 14.16
C SER A 121 -13.02 18.74 12.78
N LEU A 122 -13.83 18.88 11.72
CA LEU A 122 -13.28 19.03 10.38
C LEU A 122 -12.72 20.44 10.21
N THR A 123 -11.58 20.50 9.52
CA THR A 123 -11.11 21.77 8.95
C THR A 123 -11.86 22.01 7.65
N GLU A 124 -11.88 23.26 7.18
CA GLU A 124 -12.40 23.62 5.85
C GLU A 124 -11.79 22.76 4.73
N LYS A 125 -10.46 22.60 4.76
CA LYS A 125 -9.72 21.73 3.83
C LYS A 125 -10.17 20.26 3.92
N GLY A 126 -10.38 19.75 5.13
CA GLY A 126 -10.84 18.39 5.35
C GLY A 126 -12.26 18.17 4.82
N PHE A 127 -13.15 19.13 5.06
CA PHE A 127 -14.53 19.11 4.58
C PHE A 127 -14.59 19.12 3.05
N GLU A 128 -13.88 20.03 2.39
CA GLU A 128 -13.84 20.09 0.92
C GLU A 128 -13.25 18.81 0.29
N THR A 129 -12.16 18.30 0.87
CA THR A 129 -11.55 17.04 0.42
C THR A 129 -12.52 15.88 0.57
N ALA A 130 -13.25 15.82 1.69
CA ALA A 130 -14.21 14.76 1.97
C ALA A 130 -15.45 14.84 1.07
N ALA A 131 -15.98 16.04 0.82
CA ALA A 131 -17.10 16.28 -0.09
C ALA A 131 -16.78 15.77 -1.50
N ASN A 132 -15.58 16.09 -2.00
CA ASN A 132 -15.12 15.62 -3.30
C ASN A 132 -14.99 14.08 -3.37
N LEU A 133 -14.53 13.45 -2.29
CA LEU A 133 -14.45 11.98 -2.20
C LEU A 133 -15.83 11.33 -2.12
N TYR A 134 -16.76 11.91 -1.37
CA TYR A 134 -18.12 11.42 -1.21
C TYR A 134 -18.87 11.44 -2.54
N ASN A 135 -18.80 12.56 -3.27
CA ASN A 135 -19.42 12.68 -4.59
C ASN A 135 -18.86 11.66 -5.60
N GLN A 136 -17.55 11.39 -5.56
CA GLN A 136 -16.95 10.36 -6.42
C GLN A 136 -17.33 8.93 -6.05
N GLN A 137 -17.65 8.67 -4.78
CA GLN A 137 -18.14 7.36 -4.33
C GLN A 137 -19.61 7.17 -4.71
N ALA A 138 -20.46 8.17 -4.48
CA ALA A 138 -21.87 8.15 -4.88
C ALA A 138 -22.05 7.87 -6.38
N ILE A 139 -21.23 8.49 -7.25
CA ILE A 139 -21.26 8.25 -8.71
C ILE A 139 -20.82 6.84 -9.10
N LYS A 140 -20.02 6.14 -8.27
CA LYS A 140 -19.55 4.77 -8.57
C LYS A 140 -20.51 3.68 -8.10
N ASP A 141 -21.39 4.03 -7.17
CA ASP A 141 -22.37 3.10 -6.58
C ASP A 141 -23.75 3.18 -7.28
N GLU A 142 -23.92 4.10 -8.24
CA GLU A 142 -25.02 4.15 -9.24
C GLU A 142 -24.69 3.36 -10.52
#